data_AF-A0A5B0R9A3-F1
#
_entry.id   AF-A0A5B0R9A3-F1
#
_cell.length_a   1.000
_cell.length_b   1.000
_cell.length_c   1.000
_cell.angle_alpha   90.00
_cell.angle_beta   90.00
_cell.angle_gamma   90.00
#
_symmetry.space_group_name_H-M   'P 1'
#
loop_
_entity.id
_entity.type
_entity.pdbx_description
1 polymer ?
#
loop_
_entity_poly.entity_id
_entity_poly.type
_entity_poly.pdbx_seq_one_letter_code
_entity_poly.pdbx_strand_id
1 'polypeptide(L)'
;MMFHGTWGYVHLPTKSLLETLEESQINMAAYQDAIKNVPTMSINPTLFMQTTEAEDHYYHVWTSQIATVMKEYIGHPSKTDGAISTKPPVLEQISCEVPTVFMLKLMEESDNSAEGIGQVLASVQQQSGLTATEFSSRLQPMDGDLATIQNFNAIRDIRYPSSYPEHSLNNIIFQLGGSHTIWNIAQAILTSHFGDASSENNLGVWQYLEAIGIPHEQVIQKKDFTLMLQQMELVHHATLFHCLREAKSRP
;
A
#
# COMPACT_ATOMS: atom_id res chain seq x y z
N MET A 1 31.87 8.72 2.76
CA MET A 1 31.60 8.41 1.34
C MET A 1 30.13 8.72 1.11
N MET A 2 29.79 9.76 0.35
CA MET A 2 28.39 10.07 0.04
C MET A 2 28.01 9.29 -1.22
N PHE A 3 27.05 8.37 -1.09
CA PHE A 3 26.45 7.68 -2.22
C PHE A 3 25.68 8.71 -3.05
N HIS A 4 26.23 9.09 -4.21
CA HIS A 4 25.53 9.93 -5.19
C HIS A 4 24.71 9.05 -6.12
N GLY A 5 23.59 9.59 -6.61
CA GLY A 5 22.64 8.85 -7.43
C GLY A 5 21.34 8.50 -6.72
N THR A 6 20.39 8.06 -7.52
CA THR A 6 19.16 7.42 -7.08
C THR A 6 19.40 5.93 -6.87
N TRP A 7 18.65 5.36 -5.94
CA TRP A 7 18.79 3.99 -5.52
C TRP A 7 17.42 3.32 -5.50
N GLY A 8 17.42 2.05 -5.90
CA GLY A 8 16.29 1.16 -5.79
C GLY A 8 16.73 -0.07 -5.03
N TYR A 9 15.83 -1.04 -4.93
CA TYR A 9 16.11 -2.28 -4.25
C TYR A 9 15.36 -3.45 -4.88
N VAL A 10 15.91 -4.65 -4.72
CA VAL A 10 15.27 -5.91 -5.08
C VAL A 10 14.93 -6.64 -3.80
N HIS A 11 13.65 -6.98 -3.64
CA HIS A 11 13.20 -7.89 -2.61
C HIS A 11 13.28 -9.32 -3.13
N LEU A 12 14.06 -10.17 -2.46
CA LEU A 12 13.98 -11.60 -2.71
C LEU A 12 12.79 -12.18 -1.95
N PRO A 13 11.90 -12.94 -2.63
CA PRO A 13 10.84 -13.69 -1.97
C PRO A 13 11.40 -14.59 -0.87
N THR A 14 10.66 -14.74 0.23
CA THR A 14 11.06 -15.65 1.30
C THR A 14 11.07 -17.09 0.79
N LYS A 15 11.91 -17.94 1.38
CA LYS A 15 11.96 -19.37 1.03
C LYS A 15 10.60 -20.04 1.21
N SER A 16 9.90 -19.68 2.28
CA SER A 16 8.55 -20.15 2.57
C SER A 16 7.56 -19.79 1.46
N LEU A 17 7.64 -18.59 0.89
CA LEU A 17 6.81 -18.18 -0.25
C LEU A 17 7.22 -18.92 -1.52
N LEU A 18 8.51 -19.06 -1.81
CA LEU A 18 8.97 -19.78 -3.00
C LEU A 18 8.53 -21.25 -3.00
N GLU A 19 8.52 -21.89 -1.83
CA GLU A 19 8.06 -23.28 -1.64
C GLU A 19 6.55 -23.46 -1.91
N THR A 20 5.73 -22.40 -1.90
CA THR A 20 4.30 -22.49 -2.25
C THR A 20 4.04 -22.33 -3.74
N LEU A 21 5.03 -21.90 -4.52
CA LEU A 21 4.87 -21.60 -5.94
C LEU A 21 5.26 -22.79 -6.81
N GLU A 22 4.54 -22.96 -7.92
CA GLU A 22 4.91 -23.93 -8.94
C GLU A 22 6.00 -23.33 -9.84
N GLU A 23 7.26 -23.75 -9.64
CA GLU A 23 8.41 -23.25 -10.41
C GLU A 23 8.22 -23.32 -11.93
N SER A 24 7.49 -24.33 -12.41
CA SER A 24 7.16 -24.52 -13.83
C SER A 24 6.33 -23.38 -14.41
N GLN A 25 5.56 -22.67 -13.57
CA GLN A 25 4.66 -21.57 -13.95
C GLN A 25 5.30 -20.18 -13.80
N ILE A 26 6.52 -20.08 -13.24
CA ILE A 26 7.22 -18.80 -13.06
C ILE A 26 7.98 -18.44 -14.35
N ASN A 27 7.26 -18.22 -15.44
CA ASN A 27 7.85 -17.89 -16.73
C ASN A 27 6.95 -16.97 -17.58
N MET A 28 7.53 -16.43 -18.66
CA MET A 28 6.86 -15.48 -19.54
C MET A 28 5.65 -16.08 -20.29
N ALA A 29 5.70 -17.37 -20.68
CA ALA A 29 4.60 -18.00 -21.40
C ALA A 29 3.38 -18.18 -20.49
N ALA A 30 3.58 -18.67 -19.28
CA ALA A 30 2.51 -18.81 -18.28
C ALA A 30 1.88 -17.44 -17.95
N TYR A 31 2.69 -16.39 -17.80
CA TYR A 31 2.19 -15.03 -17.61
C TYR A 31 1.34 -14.55 -18.80
N GLN A 32 1.84 -14.70 -20.03
CA GLN A 32 1.12 -14.28 -21.25
C GLN A 32 -0.21 -15.00 -21.42
N ASP A 33 -0.24 -16.31 -21.17
CA ASP A 33 -1.47 -17.10 -21.21
C ASP A 33 -2.47 -16.65 -20.14
N ALA A 34 -2.00 -16.34 -18.92
CA ALA A 34 -2.85 -15.84 -17.85
C ALA A 34 -3.49 -14.47 -18.18
N ILE A 35 -2.75 -13.56 -18.82
CA ILE A 35 -3.25 -12.21 -19.13
C ILE A 35 -3.99 -12.10 -20.48
N LYS A 36 -3.95 -13.14 -21.32
CA LYS A 36 -4.50 -13.10 -22.69
C LYS A 36 -5.96 -12.67 -22.77
N ASN A 37 -6.75 -13.01 -21.76
CA ASN A 37 -8.18 -12.71 -21.70
C ASN A 37 -8.51 -11.43 -20.92
N VAL A 38 -7.52 -10.76 -20.31
CA VAL A 38 -7.74 -9.53 -19.53
C VAL A 38 -8.37 -8.42 -20.38
N PRO A 39 -7.93 -8.14 -21.64
CA PRO A 39 -8.53 -7.08 -22.45
C PRO A 39 -10.00 -7.29 -22.79
N THR A 40 -10.47 -8.54 -22.78
CA THR A 40 -11.87 -8.91 -23.08
C THR A 40 -12.65 -9.32 -21.84
N MET A 41 -12.04 -9.24 -20.66
CA MET A 41 -12.67 -9.60 -19.39
C MET A 41 -13.83 -8.64 -19.11
N SER A 42 -15.03 -9.19 -18.94
CA SER A 42 -16.16 -8.40 -18.46
C SER A 42 -15.96 -8.07 -16.98
N ILE A 43 -15.84 -6.78 -16.68
CA ILE A 43 -15.76 -6.31 -15.30
C ILE A 43 -17.15 -6.40 -14.68
N ASN A 44 -17.34 -7.35 -13.77
CA ASN A 44 -18.54 -7.43 -12.96
C ASN A 44 -18.38 -6.51 -11.73
N PRO A 45 -19.20 -5.45 -11.57
CA PRO A 45 -19.11 -4.56 -10.41
C PRO A 45 -19.22 -5.27 -9.06
N THR A 46 -19.90 -6.42 -8.99
CA THR A 46 -20.00 -7.24 -7.78
C THR A 46 -18.64 -7.75 -7.31
N LEU A 47 -17.63 -7.85 -8.18
CA LEU A 47 -16.26 -8.20 -7.78
C LEU A 47 -15.61 -7.14 -6.87
N PHE A 48 -16.12 -5.91 -6.87
CA PHE A 48 -15.67 -4.84 -5.98
C PHE A 48 -16.56 -4.66 -4.74
N MET A 49 -17.64 -5.42 -4.65
CA MET A 49 -18.51 -5.42 -3.47
C MET A 49 -17.93 -6.35 -2.40
N GLN A 50 -18.15 -6.00 -1.14
CA GLN A 50 -17.77 -6.86 -0.03
C GLN A 50 -18.57 -8.17 -0.09
N THR A 51 -17.91 -9.29 0.22
CA THR A 51 -18.61 -10.56 0.46
C THR A 51 -19.26 -10.51 1.85
N THR A 52 -20.21 -11.41 2.11
CA THR A 52 -20.82 -11.54 3.43
C THR A 52 -19.78 -11.81 4.52
N GLU A 53 -18.78 -12.65 4.22
CA GLU A 53 -17.70 -12.94 5.16
C GLU A 53 -16.84 -11.70 5.45
N ALA A 54 -16.59 -10.86 4.44
CA ALA A 54 -15.85 -9.61 4.61
C ALA A 54 -16.65 -8.58 5.44
N GLU A 55 -17.97 -8.52 5.25
CA GLU A 55 -18.87 -7.68 6.04
C GLU A 55 -18.93 -8.12 7.51
N ASP A 56 -19.08 -9.43 7.77
CA ASP A 56 -19.05 -10.01 9.12
C ASP A 56 -17.70 -9.75 9.81
N HIS A 57 -16.60 -9.91 9.07
CA HIS A 57 -15.28 -9.57 9.57
C HIS A 57 -15.19 -8.09 9.95
N TYR A 58 -15.64 -7.19 9.08
CA TYR A 58 -15.65 -5.75 9.32
C TYR A 58 -16.50 -5.37 10.55
N TYR A 59 -17.66 -6.01 10.73
CA TYR A 59 -18.49 -5.87 11.92
C TYR A 59 -17.73 -6.26 13.20
N HIS A 60 -17.01 -7.39 13.17
CA HIS A 60 -16.21 -7.84 14.29
C HIS A 60 -15.01 -6.93 14.59
N VAL A 61 -14.40 -6.32 13.58
CA VAL A 61 -13.35 -5.30 13.76
C VAL A 61 -13.91 -4.08 14.52
N TRP A 62 -15.02 -3.53 14.06
CA TRP A 62 -15.66 -2.36 14.70
C TRP A 62 -16.08 -2.63 16.14
N THR A 63 -16.79 -3.74 16.36
CA THR A 63 -17.25 -4.11 17.71
C THR A 63 -16.08 -4.33 18.65
N SER A 64 -14.96 -4.89 18.16
CA SER A 64 -13.76 -5.06 18.97
C SER A 64 -13.09 -3.74 19.34
N GLN A 65 -12.99 -2.79 18.39
CA GLN A 65 -12.44 -1.46 18.65
C GLN A 65 -13.29 -0.68 19.66
N ILE A 66 -14.62 -0.74 19.53
CA ILE A 66 -15.55 -0.16 20.50
C ILE A 66 -15.37 -0.81 21.88
N ALA A 67 -15.30 -2.14 21.94
CA ALA A 67 -15.10 -2.87 23.18
C ALA A 67 -13.75 -2.52 23.86
N THR A 68 -12.69 -2.32 23.08
CA THR A 68 -11.39 -1.84 23.58
C THR A 68 -11.54 -0.49 24.27
N VAL A 69 -12.12 0.50 23.60
CA VAL A 69 -12.32 1.85 24.16
C VAL A 69 -13.24 1.81 25.39
N MET A 70 -14.31 1.02 25.36
CA MET A 70 -15.19 0.84 26.52
C MET A 70 -14.41 0.30 27.72
N LYS A 71 -13.61 -0.74 27.52
CA LYS A 71 -12.82 -1.38 28.58
C LYS A 71 -11.75 -0.46 29.15
N GLU A 72 -11.06 0.29 28.29
CA GLU A 72 -9.94 1.15 28.69
C GLU A 72 -10.40 2.42 29.41
N TYR A 73 -11.49 3.05 28.95
CA TYR A 73 -11.84 4.41 29.36
C TYR A 73 -13.21 4.57 30.03
N ILE A 74 -14.13 3.61 29.87
CA ILE A 74 -15.51 3.74 30.39
C ILE A 74 -15.77 2.81 31.58
N GLY A 75 -15.43 1.53 31.46
CA GLY A 75 -15.67 0.54 32.50
C GLY A 75 -15.49 -0.91 32.07
N HIS A 76 -15.53 -1.81 33.04
CA HIS A 76 -15.32 -3.24 32.82
C HIS A 76 -16.64 -4.01 32.87
N PRO A 77 -16.80 -5.05 32.04
CA PRO A 77 -17.98 -5.89 32.10
C PRO A 77 -18.00 -6.68 33.42
N SER A 78 -19.15 -6.75 34.07
CA SER A 78 -19.31 -7.50 35.33
C SER A 78 -19.17 -9.02 35.14
N LYS A 79 -19.32 -9.51 33.90
CA LYS A 79 -19.07 -10.90 33.50
C LYS A 79 -18.22 -10.89 32.24
N THR A 80 -17.16 -11.68 32.22
CA THR A 80 -16.28 -11.83 31.05
C THR A 80 -16.76 -12.88 30.07
N ASP A 81 -17.61 -13.81 30.53
CA ASP A 81 -18.20 -14.83 29.68
C ASP A 81 -19.22 -14.20 28.71
N GLY A 82 -19.07 -14.48 27.42
CA GLY A 82 -19.84 -13.86 26.34
C GLY A 82 -19.52 -12.37 26.07
N ALA A 83 -18.49 -11.79 26.70
CA ALA A 83 -18.09 -10.42 26.41
C ALA A 83 -17.50 -10.28 24.99
N ILE A 84 -17.75 -9.13 24.35
CA ILE A 84 -17.17 -8.82 23.04
C ILE A 84 -15.64 -8.81 23.16
N SER A 85 -14.98 -9.48 22.21
CA SER A 85 -13.52 -9.49 22.12
C SER A 85 -12.98 -8.07 21.98
N THR A 86 -11.94 -7.70 22.72
CA THR A 86 -11.18 -6.44 22.48
C THR A 86 -10.07 -6.62 21.46
N LYS A 87 -9.96 -7.81 20.87
CA LYS A 87 -9.01 -8.11 19.81
C LYS A 87 -9.78 -8.26 18.51
N PRO A 88 -9.52 -7.40 17.50
CA PRO A 88 -10.15 -7.57 16.20
C PRO A 88 -9.78 -8.95 15.62
N PRO A 89 -10.65 -9.54 14.80
CA PRO A 89 -10.32 -10.76 14.08
C PRO A 89 -9.07 -10.53 13.22
N VAL A 90 -8.26 -11.57 13.10
CA VAL A 90 -7.01 -11.51 12.33
C VAL A 90 -7.34 -11.55 10.84
N LEU A 91 -6.82 -10.59 10.07
CA LEU A 91 -6.81 -10.63 8.61
C LEU A 91 -5.75 -11.62 8.11
N GLU A 92 -5.78 -11.97 6.83
CA GLU A 92 -4.68 -12.69 6.19
C GLU A 92 -3.38 -11.90 6.38
N GLN A 93 -2.47 -12.44 7.19
CA GLN A 93 -1.20 -11.78 7.50
C GLN A 93 -0.15 -12.19 6.49
N ILE A 94 0.46 -11.20 5.86
CA ILE A 94 1.70 -11.39 5.11
C ILE A 94 2.82 -11.66 6.12
N SER A 95 3.78 -12.51 5.75
CA SER A 95 4.96 -12.78 6.57
C SER A 95 5.63 -11.48 7.03
N CYS A 96 5.86 -11.37 8.34
CA CYS A 96 6.62 -10.27 8.94
C CYS A 96 8.12 -10.58 9.03
N GLU A 97 8.58 -11.66 8.39
CA GLU A 97 10.01 -11.96 8.25
C GLU A 97 10.72 -10.81 7.55
N VAL A 98 11.88 -10.42 8.07
CA VAL A 98 12.70 -9.37 7.47
C VAL A 98 13.11 -9.83 6.06
N PRO A 99 12.70 -9.11 5.00
CA PRO A 99 13.00 -9.53 3.65
C PRO A 99 14.50 -9.41 3.37
N THR A 100 15.02 -10.28 2.50
CA THR A 100 16.37 -10.10 1.97
C THR A 100 16.31 -9.05 0.87
N VAL A 101 16.99 -7.93 1.08
CA VAL A 101 16.96 -6.77 0.19
C VAL A 101 18.36 -6.51 -0.38
N PHE A 102 18.44 -6.33 -1.70
CA PHE A 102 19.65 -5.90 -2.38
C PHE A 102 19.46 -4.50 -2.96
N MET A 103 20.36 -3.58 -2.60
CA MET A 103 20.35 -2.23 -3.13
C MET A 103 20.92 -2.20 -4.54
N LEU A 104 20.25 -1.48 -5.44
CA LEU A 104 20.69 -1.23 -6.81
C LEU A 104 20.88 0.26 -7.03
N LYS A 105 21.98 0.66 -7.66
CA LYS A 105 22.16 2.04 -8.11
C LYS A 105 21.34 2.24 -9.39
N LEU A 106 20.39 3.15 -9.43
CA LEU A 106 19.51 3.28 -10.60
C LEU A 106 20.09 4.25 -11.64
N MET A 107 20.28 5.51 -11.27
CA MET A 107 20.85 6.55 -12.14
C MET A 107 21.54 7.64 -11.31
N GLU A 108 22.36 8.51 -11.93
CA GLU A 108 23.07 9.57 -11.20
C GLU A 108 22.14 10.72 -10.74
N GLU A 109 21.11 11.03 -11.53
CA GLU A 109 20.12 12.07 -11.19
C GLU A 109 18.78 11.69 -11.83
N SER A 110 17.67 11.80 -11.08
CA SER A 110 16.34 11.57 -11.65
C SER A 110 15.88 12.84 -12.37
N ASP A 111 15.50 12.69 -13.63
CA ASP A 111 14.88 13.73 -14.45
C ASP A 111 13.37 13.51 -14.66
N ASN A 112 12.79 12.47 -14.02
CA ASN A 112 11.41 12.01 -14.21
C ASN A 112 11.02 11.86 -15.70
N SER A 113 11.99 11.51 -16.56
CA SER A 113 11.76 11.40 -17.99
C SER A 113 11.59 9.95 -18.44
N ALA A 114 11.03 9.79 -19.64
CA ALA A 114 11.01 8.51 -20.32
C ALA A 114 12.42 7.99 -20.64
N GLU A 115 13.37 8.87 -20.96
CA GLU A 115 14.76 8.48 -21.18
C GLU A 115 15.39 7.93 -19.90
N GLY A 116 15.09 8.55 -18.76
CA GLY A 116 15.51 8.10 -17.43
C GLY A 116 15.10 6.66 -17.13
N ILE A 117 13.88 6.25 -17.49
CA ILE A 117 13.42 4.85 -17.34
C ILE A 117 14.31 3.88 -18.13
N GLY A 118 14.72 4.24 -19.35
CA GLY A 118 15.64 3.43 -20.14
C GLY A 118 16.99 3.22 -19.45
N GLN A 119 17.52 4.27 -18.82
CA GLN A 119 18.76 4.21 -18.04
C GLN A 119 18.61 3.33 -16.80
N VAL A 120 17.49 3.45 -16.08
CA VAL A 120 17.17 2.60 -14.92
C VAL A 120 17.16 1.13 -15.32
N LEU A 121 16.45 0.77 -16.39
CA LEU A 121 16.37 -0.63 -16.86
C LEU A 121 17.74 -1.16 -17.29
N ALA A 122 18.54 -0.35 -18.00
CA ALA A 122 19.90 -0.72 -18.38
C ALA A 122 20.80 -0.94 -17.16
N SER A 123 20.69 -0.09 -16.13
CA SER A 123 21.44 -0.20 -14.89
C SER A 123 21.07 -1.46 -14.10
N VAL A 124 19.77 -1.78 -14.03
CA VAL A 124 19.28 -3.02 -13.39
C VAL A 124 19.80 -4.24 -14.15
N GLN A 125 19.70 -4.26 -15.48
CA GLN A 125 20.25 -5.35 -16.30
C GLN A 125 21.75 -5.53 -16.05
N GLN A 126 22.53 -4.44 -16.09
CA GLN A 126 23.98 -4.48 -15.88
C GLN A 126 24.34 -5.02 -14.49
N GLN A 127 23.67 -4.56 -13.44
CA GLN A 127 23.93 -5.01 -12.07
C GLN A 127 23.45 -6.45 -11.81
N SER A 128 22.46 -6.93 -12.57
CA SER A 128 22.02 -8.33 -12.50
C SER A 128 23.01 -9.32 -13.13
N GLY A 129 23.93 -8.83 -13.96
CA GLY A 129 24.86 -9.67 -14.73
C GLY A 129 24.22 -10.45 -15.89
N LEU A 130 22.94 -10.21 -16.18
CA LEU A 130 22.23 -10.87 -17.27
C LEU A 130 22.55 -10.23 -18.62
N THR A 131 22.63 -11.06 -19.66
CA THR A 131 22.62 -10.58 -21.05
C THR A 131 21.26 -9.96 -21.40
N ALA A 132 21.20 -9.13 -22.44
CA ALA A 132 19.94 -8.51 -22.87
C ALA A 132 18.85 -9.54 -23.19
N THR A 133 19.22 -10.67 -23.79
CA THR A 133 18.32 -11.77 -24.13
C THR A 133 17.84 -12.52 -22.87
N GLU A 134 18.73 -12.77 -21.90
CA GLU A 134 18.32 -13.37 -20.62
C GLU A 134 17.41 -12.45 -19.80
N PHE A 135 17.70 -11.15 -19.81
CA PHE A 135 16.89 -10.18 -19.09
C PHE A 135 15.49 -10.08 -19.70
N SER A 136 15.40 -9.95 -21.03
CA SER A 136 14.13 -9.83 -21.77
C SER A 136 13.31 -11.12 -21.85
N SER A 137 13.91 -12.29 -21.61
CA SER A 137 13.19 -13.58 -21.53
C SER A 137 12.59 -13.87 -20.16
N ARG A 138 12.93 -13.09 -19.13
CA ARG A 138 12.43 -13.27 -17.76
C ARG A 138 11.42 -12.20 -17.41
N LEU A 139 10.34 -12.61 -16.74
CA LEU A 139 9.37 -11.68 -16.16
C LEU A 139 10.06 -10.83 -15.07
N GLN A 140 9.90 -9.51 -15.15
CA GLN A 140 10.45 -8.53 -14.24
C GLN A 140 9.29 -7.72 -13.62
N PRO A 141 8.71 -8.19 -12.50
CA PRO A 141 7.80 -7.37 -11.69
C PRO A 141 8.58 -6.21 -11.07
N MET A 142 8.04 -5.00 -11.19
CA MET A 142 8.64 -3.78 -10.64
C MET A 142 7.59 -2.93 -9.96
N ASP A 143 7.99 -2.25 -8.89
CA ASP A 143 7.15 -1.26 -8.21
C ASP A 143 7.58 0.14 -8.63
N GLY A 144 6.60 0.99 -8.92
CA GLY A 144 6.83 2.39 -9.24
C GLY A 144 5.74 3.29 -8.69
N ASP A 145 6.05 4.58 -8.57
CA ASP A 145 5.00 5.59 -8.40
C ASP A 145 4.22 5.79 -9.71
N LEU A 146 3.10 6.50 -9.64
CA LEU A 146 2.22 6.69 -10.80
C LEU A 146 2.95 7.34 -11.99
N ALA A 147 3.83 8.31 -11.74
CA ALA A 147 4.56 9.01 -12.79
C ALA A 147 5.54 8.08 -13.52
N THR A 148 6.28 7.25 -12.78
CA THR A 148 7.18 6.21 -13.31
C THR A 148 6.43 5.25 -14.21
N ILE A 149 5.27 4.78 -13.77
CA ILE A 149 4.45 3.83 -14.53
C ILE A 149 3.90 4.46 -15.81
N GLN A 150 3.45 5.72 -15.75
CA GLN A 150 2.99 6.46 -16.93
C GLN A 150 4.11 6.64 -17.95
N ASN A 151 5.30 7.04 -17.51
CA ASN A 151 6.47 7.19 -18.37
C ASN A 151 6.89 5.86 -19.01
N PHE A 152 6.90 4.77 -18.24
CA PHE A 152 7.20 3.45 -18.76
C PHE A 152 6.19 3.01 -19.83
N ASN A 153 4.90 3.18 -19.56
CA ASN A 153 3.84 2.81 -20.51
C ASN A 153 3.95 3.62 -21.81
N ALA A 154 4.24 4.93 -21.72
CA ALA A 154 4.44 5.76 -22.92
C ALA A 154 5.59 5.25 -23.81
N ILE A 155 6.71 4.82 -23.22
CA ILE A 155 7.83 4.22 -23.98
C ILE A 155 7.42 2.89 -24.59
N ARG A 156 6.74 2.04 -23.81
CA ARG A 156 6.31 0.73 -24.27
C ARG A 156 5.38 0.86 -25.47
N ASP A 157 4.46 1.82 -25.45
CA ASP A 157 3.53 2.10 -26.55
C ASP A 157 4.27 2.58 -27.81
N ILE A 158 5.30 3.42 -27.68
CA ILE A 158 6.13 3.86 -28.82
C ILE A 158 6.92 2.69 -29.44
N ARG A 159 7.31 1.71 -28.61
CA ARG A 159 8.08 0.53 -29.06
C ARG A 159 7.21 -0.63 -29.51
N TYR A 160 5.89 -0.57 -29.29
CA TYR A 160 4.97 -1.62 -29.66
C TYR A 160 4.38 -1.37 -31.07
N PRO A 161 4.31 -2.40 -31.95
CA PRO A 161 4.83 -3.76 -31.78
C PRO A 161 6.32 -3.84 -32.14
N SER A 162 7.07 -4.67 -31.42
CA SER A 162 8.45 -5.03 -31.76
C SER A 162 8.58 -6.54 -31.87
N SER A 163 9.27 -7.03 -32.91
CA SER A 163 9.65 -8.43 -33.06
C SER A 163 10.82 -8.85 -32.17
N TYR A 164 11.54 -7.87 -31.59
CA TYR A 164 12.70 -8.09 -30.75
C TYR A 164 12.32 -7.96 -29.27
N PRO A 165 12.44 -9.03 -28.46
CA PRO A 165 12.09 -9.03 -27.05
C PRO A 165 12.78 -7.90 -26.27
N GLU A 166 14.05 -7.62 -26.58
CA GLU A 166 14.87 -6.60 -25.92
C GLU A 166 14.31 -5.17 -26.11
N HIS A 167 13.59 -4.93 -27.20
CA HIS A 167 12.99 -3.64 -27.49
C HIS A 167 11.52 -3.56 -27.04
N SER A 168 10.82 -4.70 -26.97
CA SER A 168 9.38 -4.73 -26.68
C SER A 168 9.01 -4.33 -25.25
N LEU A 169 9.91 -4.54 -24.28
CA LEU A 169 9.65 -4.36 -22.84
C LEU A 169 8.45 -5.17 -22.29
N ASN A 170 7.98 -6.17 -23.03
CA ASN A 170 6.82 -6.99 -22.66
C ASN A 170 7.06 -7.87 -21.42
N ASN A 171 8.32 -8.05 -21.05
CA ASN A 171 8.72 -8.81 -19.88
C ASN A 171 8.73 -7.99 -18.59
N ILE A 172 8.57 -6.66 -18.67
CA ILE A 172 8.57 -5.77 -17.51
C ILE A 172 7.14 -5.37 -17.18
N ILE A 173 6.72 -5.66 -15.96
CA ILE A 173 5.39 -5.35 -15.46
C ILE A 173 5.53 -4.44 -14.25
N PHE A 174 5.02 -3.21 -14.39
CA PHE A 174 4.96 -2.29 -13.28
C PHE A 174 3.64 -2.43 -12.52
N GLN A 175 3.73 -2.51 -11.20
CA GLN A 175 2.62 -2.31 -10.28
C GLN A 175 2.79 -0.99 -9.51
N LEU A 176 1.65 -0.40 -9.13
CA LEU A 176 1.66 0.77 -8.26
C LEU A 176 2.23 0.38 -6.91
N GLY A 177 3.22 1.14 -6.43
CA GLY A 177 3.81 0.91 -5.12
C GLY A 177 2.74 0.91 -4.02
N GLY A 178 2.58 -0.22 -3.34
CA GLY A 178 1.54 -0.39 -2.32
C GLY A 178 1.64 0.65 -1.20
N SER A 179 2.83 0.91 -0.70
CA SER A 179 3.06 1.90 0.37
C SER A 179 2.64 3.32 -0.05
N HIS A 180 3.00 3.76 -1.27
CA HIS A 180 2.60 5.08 -1.75
C HIS A 180 1.09 5.17 -1.99
N THR A 181 0.48 4.08 -2.44
CA THR A 181 -0.97 4.00 -2.66
C THR A 181 -1.73 4.11 -1.33
N ILE A 182 -1.33 3.32 -0.32
CA ILE A 182 -1.91 3.37 1.03
C ILE A 182 -1.69 4.75 1.65
N TRP A 183 -0.51 5.34 1.46
CA TRP A 183 -0.24 6.71 1.90
C TRP A 183 -1.21 7.72 1.28
N ASN A 184 -1.37 7.72 -0.04
CA ASN A 184 -2.30 8.63 -0.71
C ASN A 184 -3.74 8.46 -0.19
N ILE A 185 -4.18 7.22 0.05
CA ILE A 185 -5.52 6.92 0.59
C ILE A 185 -5.65 7.46 2.01
N ALA A 186 -4.71 7.16 2.90
CA ALA A 186 -4.74 7.62 4.29
C ALA A 186 -4.72 9.15 4.38
N GLN A 187 -3.88 9.79 3.57
CA GLN A 187 -3.83 11.24 3.48
C GLN A 187 -5.14 11.83 2.95
N ALA A 188 -5.77 11.21 1.95
CA ALA A 188 -7.06 11.64 1.42
C ALA A 188 -8.15 11.56 2.50
N ILE A 189 -8.26 10.44 3.21
CA ILE A 189 -9.20 10.27 4.33
C ILE A 189 -8.97 11.35 5.38
N LEU A 190 -7.73 11.51 5.86
CA LEU A 190 -7.40 12.50 6.87
C LEU A 190 -7.76 13.92 6.41
N THR A 191 -7.41 14.29 5.18
CA THR A 191 -7.67 15.63 4.64
C THR A 191 -9.16 15.88 4.48
N SER A 192 -9.93 14.90 3.99
CA SER A 192 -11.38 15.01 3.84
C SER A 192 -12.11 15.20 5.17
N HIS A 193 -11.57 14.63 6.25
CA HIS A 193 -12.16 14.73 7.59
C HIS A 193 -11.45 15.74 8.50
N PHE A 194 -10.43 16.43 8.00
CA PHE A 194 -9.59 17.30 8.82
C PHE A 194 -10.40 18.43 9.45
N GLY A 195 -11.32 19.01 8.68
CA GLY A 195 -12.11 20.17 9.07
C GLY A 195 -11.40 21.50 8.82
N ASP A 196 -11.99 22.57 9.33
CA ASP A 196 -11.50 23.94 9.22
C ASP A 196 -11.02 24.42 10.60
N ALA A 197 -9.71 24.41 10.81
CA ALA A 197 -9.09 24.85 12.05
C ALA A 197 -9.21 26.38 12.30
N SER A 198 -9.61 27.16 11.29
CA SER A 198 -9.86 28.60 11.46
C SER A 198 -11.25 28.90 12.03
N SER A 199 -12.12 27.90 12.11
CA SER A 199 -13.49 28.02 12.62
C SER A 199 -13.67 27.19 13.88
N GLU A 200 -13.86 27.85 15.02
CA GLU A 200 -14.11 27.19 16.31
C GLU A 200 -15.40 26.33 16.32
N ASN A 201 -16.31 26.57 15.38
CA ASN A 201 -17.54 25.79 15.22
C ASN A 201 -17.35 24.51 14.38
N ASN A 202 -16.16 24.30 13.81
CA ASN A 202 -15.88 23.13 13.00
C ASN A 202 -15.33 21.98 13.86
N LEU A 203 -16.09 20.88 13.94
CA LEU A 203 -15.76 19.70 14.76
C LEU A 203 -14.93 18.65 14.00
N GLY A 204 -13.98 19.11 13.18
CA GLY A 204 -13.12 18.23 12.39
C GLY A 204 -12.08 17.47 13.22
N VAL A 205 -11.34 16.59 12.55
CA VAL A 205 -10.23 15.82 13.16
C VAL A 205 -9.19 16.71 13.84
N TRP A 206 -8.96 17.93 13.33
CA TRP A 206 -8.04 18.90 13.93
C TRP A 206 -8.30 19.14 15.42
N GLN A 207 -9.58 19.18 15.84
CA GLN A 207 -9.95 19.45 17.22
C GLN A 207 -9.60 18.26 18.14
N TYR A 208 -9.81 17.04 17.66
CA TYR A 208 -9.42 15.83 18.39
C TYR A 208 -7.92 15.74 18.54
N LEU A 209 -7.16 16.09 17.50
CA LEU A 209 -5.69 16.15 17.54
C LEU A 209 -5.20 17.11 18.63
N GLU A 210 -5.72 18.34 18.65
CA GLU A 210 -5.37 19.31 19.69
C GLU A 210 -5.77 18.83 21.09
N ALA A 211 -6.96 18.23 21.24
CA ALA A 211 -7.45 17.73 22.53
C ALA A 211 -6.57 16.62 23.11
N ILE A 212 -5.90 15.82 22.26
CA ILE A 212 -4.95 14.78 22.69
C ILE A 212 -3.49 15.27 22.69
N GLY A 213 -3.26 16.57 22.51
CA GLY A 213 -1.94 17.20 22.60
C GLY A 213 -1.08 17.05 21.34
N ILE A 214 -1.68 16.80 20.19
CA ILE A 214 -0.99 16.65 18.90
C ILE A 214 -1.27 17.92 18.07
N PRO A 215 -0.24 18.74 17.76
CA PRO A 215 -0.43 19.94 16.96
C PRO A 215 -0.94 19.59 15.57
N HIS A 216 -2.12 20.07 15.21
CA HIS A 216 -2.81 19.69 13.97
C HIS A 216 -1.99 20.06 12.70
N GLU A 217 -1.20 21.15 12.76
CA GLU A 217 -0.31 21.60 11.68
C GLU A 217 0.79 20.57 11.32
N GLN A 218 1.11 19.65 12.22
CA GLN A 218 2.22 18.69 12.07
C GLN A 218 1.77 17.32 11.54
N VAL A 219 0.46 17.08 11.44
CA VAL A 219 -0.09 15.75 11.13
C VAL A 219 -0.09 15.46 9.62
N ILE A 220 -0.39 16.46 8.79
CA ILE A 220 -0.34 16.33 7.33
C ILE A 220 1.09 16.62 6.83
N GLN A 221 2.08 15.93 7.39
CA GLN A 221 3.45 16.02 6.91
C GLN A 221 3.75 14.91 5.91
N LYS A 222 4.18 15.29 4.70
CA LYS A 222 4.53 14.34 3.63
C LYS A 222 5.75 13.45 3.91
N LYS A 223 6.39 13.56 5.08
CA LYS A 223 7.68 12.92 5.34
C LYS A 223 7.62 11.75 6.31
N ASP A 224 6.56 11.64 7.12
CA ASP A 224 6.45 10.60 8.14
C ASP A 224 5.08 9.92 8.09
N PHE A 225 4.98 8.92 7.21
CA PHE A 225 3.77 8.14 7.02
C PHE A 225 3.38 7.32 8.26
N THR A 226 4.36 6.77 8.97
CA THR A 226 4.14 5.97 10.18
C THR A 226 3.51 6.82 11.27
N LEU A 227 4.04 8.03 11.49
CA LEU A 227 3.49 8.96 12.47
C LEU A 227 2.06 9.37 12.10
N MET A 228 1.80 9.69 10.83
CA MET A 228 0.46 10.05 10.35
C MET A 228 -0.55 8.93 10.64
N LEU A 229 -0.22 7.66 10.36
CA LEU A 229 -1.10 6.54 10.66
C LEU A 229 -1.37 6.38 12.17
N GLN A 230 -0.33 6.45 12.99
CA GLN A 230 -0.47 6.37 14.46
C GLN A 230 -1.38 7.50 15.00
N GLN A 231 -1.25 8.71 14.46
CA GLN A 231 -2.10 9.83 14.82
C GLN A 231 -3.55 9.62 14.40
N MET A 232 -3.80 9.06 13.21
CA MET A 232 -5.15 8.68 12.75
C MET A 232 -5.78 7.63 13.68
N GLU A 233 -5.02 6.63 14.12
CA GLU A 233 -5.50 5.61 15.08
C GLU A 233 -5.86 6.23 16.44
N LEU A 234 -5.03 7.15 16.95
CA LEU A 234 -5.30 7.84 18.21
C LEU A 234 -6.58 8.70 18.13
N VAL A 235 -6.76 9.44 17.02
CA VAL A 235 -7.97 10.24 16.78
C VAL A 235 -9.20 9.34 16.69
N HIS A 236 -9.09 8.21 16.02
CA HIS A 236 -10.17 7.23 15.92
C HIS A 236 -10.59 6.73 17.31
N HIS A 237 -9.62 6.36 18.16
CA HIS A 237 -9.86 6.00 19.56
C HIS A 237 -10.54 7.13 20.36
N ALA A 238 -10.05 8.37 20.23
CA ALA A 238 -10.63 9.53 20.91
C ALA A 238 -12.08 9.81 20.46
N THR A 239 -12.36 9.62 19.17
CA THR A 239 -13.70 9.78 18.58
C THR A 239 -14.66 8.73 19.13
N LEU A 240 -14.25 7.46 19.15
CA LEU A 240 -15.03 6.38 19.77
C LEU A 240 -15.33 6.67 21.25
N PHE A 241 -14.34 7.17 22.00
CA PHE A 241 -14.53 7.53 23.40
C PHE A 241 -15.57 8.64 23.57
N HIS A 242 -15.47 9.70 22.76
CA HIS A 242 -16.44 10.80 22.77
C HIS A 242 -17.86 10.29 22.46
N CYS A 243 -18.03 9.49 21.40
CA CYS A 243 -19.32 8.91 21.03
C CYS A 243 -19.92 8.05 22.15
N LEU A 244 -19.11 7.22 22.82
CA LEU A 244 -19.57 6.39 23.94
C LEU A 244 -19.99 7.22 25.16
N ARG A 245 -19.30 8.33 25.43
CA ARG A 245 -19.69 9.26 26.51
C ARG A 245 -21.01 9.95 26.22
N GLU A 246 -21.20 10.41 24.99
CA GLU A 246 -22.46 11.03 24.54
C GLU A 246 -23.62 10.02 24.52
N ALA A 247 -23.36 8.77 24.15
CA ALA A 247 -24.37 7.72 24.20
C ALA A 247 -24.82 7.42 25.65
N LYS A 248 -23.89 7.48 26.62
CA LYS A 248 -24.18 7.29 28.05
C LYS A 248 -24.93 8.46 28.69
N SER A 249 -24.74 9.68 28.18
CA SER A 249 -25.37 10.90 28.74
C SER A 249 -26.79 11.15 28.22
N ARG A 250 -27.23 10.44 27.17
CA ARG A 250 -28.61 10.50 26.66
C ARG A 250 -29.53 9.59 27.51
N PRO A 251 -30.65 10.11 28.04
CA PRO A 251 -31.59 9.36 28.88
C PRO A 251 -32.34 8.27 28.13
#